data_AF-A0A2A7E1C7-F1
#
_entry.id   AF-A0A2A7E1C7-F1
#
_cell.length_a   1.000
_cell.length_b   1.000
_cell.length_c   1.000
_cell.angle_alpha   90.00
_cell.angle_beta   90.00
_cell.angle_gamma   90.00
#
_symmetry.space_group_name_H-M   'P 1'
#
loop_
_entity.id
_entity.type
_entity.pdbx_description
1 polymer ?
#
loop_
_entity_poly.entity_id
_entity_poly.type
_entity_poly.pdbx_seq_one_letter_code
_entity_poly.pdbx_strand_id
1 'polypeptide(L)' 'MNYVAKIRKQLNMSQEVLSKRAKVSRPYLSNIENLKVQPSVGAAIRISKALNKRVEDIFLDKT' A
#
# COMPACT_ATOMS: atom_id res chain seq x y z
N MET A 1 -10.61 4.97 2.27
CA MET A 1 -10.51 3.50 2.41
C MET A 1 -9.06 3.06 2.28
N ASN A 2 -8.73 1.77 2.45
CA ASN A 2 -7.39 1.25 2.14
C ASN A 2 -7.48 -0.12 1.45
N TYR A 3 -7.01 -0.18 0.20
CA TYR A 3 -7.00 -1.41 -0.61
C TYR A 3 -5.62 -2.02 -0.81
N VAL A 4 -4.58 -1.54 -0.12
CA VAL A 4 -3.19 -2.02 -0.27
C VAL A 4 -3.11 -3.54 -0.17
N ALA A 5 -3.67 -4.14 0.89
CA ALA A 5 -3.61 -5.58 1.09
C ALA A 5 -4.33 -6.37 -0.01
N LYS A 6 -5.49 -5.87 -0.47
CA LYS A 6 -6.29 -6.49 -1.54
C LYS A 6 -5.50 -6.51 -2.84
N ILE A 7 -4.99 -5.35 -3.27
CA ILE A 7 -4.26 -5.20 -4.52
C ILE A 7 -2.93 -5.98 -4.47
N ARG A 8 -2.21 -5.91 -3.35
CA ARG A 8 -0.97 -6.68 -3.15
C ARG A 8 -1.20 -8.19 -3.34
N LYS A 9 -2.27 -8.73 -2.76
CA LYS A 9 -2.65 -10.15 -2.89
C LYS A 9 -3.04 -10.50 -4.33
N GLN A 10 -3.77 -9.64 -5.03
CA GLN A 10 -4.10 -9.82 -6.45
C GLN A 10 -2.86 -9.88 -7.34
N LEU A 11 -1.77 -9.21 -6.95
CA LEU A 11 -0.49 -9.24 -7.63
C LEU A 11 0.45 -10.37 -7.13
N ASN A 12 -0.04 -11.30 -6.31
CA ASN A 12 0.75 -12.38 -5.71
C ASN A 12 2.01 -11.91 -4.96
N MET A 13 1.96 -10.72 -4.34
CA MET A 13 3.08 -10.17 -3.57
C MET A 13 2.93 -10.45 -2.08
N SER A 14 4.03 -10.85 -1.42
CA SER A 14 4.09 -10.84 0.04
C SER A 14 4.27 -9.41 0.58
N GLN A 15 3.99 -9.20 1.87
CA GLN A 15 4.28 -7.90 2.52
C GLN A 15 5.76 -7.53 2.41
N GLU A 16 6.65 -8.52 2.50
CA GLU A 16 8.10 -8.33 2.34
C GLU A 16 8.49 -7.83 0.95
N VAL A 17 7.84 -8.35 -0.10
CA VAL A 17 8.09 -7.89 -1.48
C VAL A 17 7.61 -6.46 -1.67
N LEU A 18 6.39 -6.14 -1.20
CA LEU A 18 5.84 -4.79 -1.35
C LEU A 18 6.63 -3.77 -0.52
N SER A 19 7.02 -4.11 0.71
CA SER A 19 7.76 -3.18 1.58
C SER A 19 9.10 -2.78 0.97
N LYS A 20 9.83 -3.76 0.39
CA LYS A 20 11.08 -3.51 -0.35
C LYS A 20 10.84 -2.60 -1.56
N ARG A 21 9.85 -2.91 -2.40
CA ARG A 21 9.53 -2.10 -3.60
C ARG A 21 9.11 -0.68 -3.26
N ALA A 22 8.30 -0.51 -2.22
CA ALA A 22 7.81 0.78 -1.77
C ALA A 22 8.78 1.55 -0.85
N LYS A 23 9.97 0.98 -0.56
CA LYS A 23 10.97 1.56 0.36
C LYS A 23 10.33 1.98 1.69
N VAL A 24 9.67 1.03 2.34
CA VAL A 24 9.08 1.16 3.67
C VAL A 24 9.40 -0.08 4.50
N SER A 25 9.33 0.01 5.83
CA SER A 25 9.49 -1.17 6.67
C SER A 25 8.27 -2.09 6.54
N ARG A 26 8.49 -3.41 6.65
CA ARG A 26 7.39 -4.39 6.64
C ARG A 26 6.40 -4.15 7.79
N PRO A 27 6.81 -3.86 9.05
CA PRO A 27 5.86 -3.54 10.12
C PRO A 27 5.00 -2.31 9.82
N TYR A 28 5.59 -1.26 9.24
CA TYR A 28 4.85 -0.06 8.84
C TYR A 28 3.84 -0.37 7.73
N LEU A 29 4.23 -1.14 6.71
CA LEU A 29 3.31 -1.61 5.67
C LEU A 29 2.15 -2.43 6.28
N SER A 30 2.44 -3.32 7.22
CA SER A 30 1.42 -4.11 7.91
C SER A 30 0.45 -3.22 8.70
N ASN A 31 0.96 -2.19 9.39
CA ASN A 31 0.11 -1.22 10.09
C ASN A 31 -0.77 -0.42 9.12
N ILE A 32 -0.24 -0.04 7.95
CA ILE A 32 -1.04 0.60 6.89
C ILE A 32 -2.16 -0.34 6.47
N GLU A 33 -1.84 -1.57 6.06
CA GLU A 33 -2.80 -2.58 5.58
C GLU A 33 -3.94 -2.87 6.57
N ASN A 34 -3.67 -2.76 7.86
CA ASN A 34 -4.63 -2.98 8.94
C ASN A 34 -5.25 -1.68 9.48
N LEU A 35 -5.13 -0.56 8.75
CA LEU A 35 -5.68 0.76 9.13
C LEU A 35 -5.20 1.30 10.49
N LYS A 36 -4.09 0.77 11.02
CA LYS A 36 -3.49 1.21 12.30
C LYS A 36 -2.72 2.53 12.14
N VAL A 37 -2.27 2.85 10.94
CA VAL A 37 -1.57 4.10 10.64
C VAL A 37 -1.95 4.59 9.25
N GLN A 38 -2.06 5.91 9.10
CA GLN A 38 -2.17 6.54 7.79
C GLN A 38 -0.77 6.74 7.19
N PRO A 39 -0.53 6.31 5.95
CA PRO A 39 0.75 6.55 5.31
C PRO A 39 0.96 8.05 5.07
N SER A 40 2.20 8.53 5.19
CA SER A 40 2.57 9.84 4.64
C SER A 40 2.33 9.89 3.13
N VAL A 41 2.14 11.09 2.58
CA VAL A 41 1.95 11.30 1.13
C VAL A 41 3.06 10.62 0.32
N GLY A 42 4.31 10.77 0.76
CA GLY A 42 5.46 10.12 0.12
C GLY A 42 5.41 8.59 0.19
N ALA A 43 4.95 8.00 1.30
CA ALA A 43 4.75 6.56 1.40
C ALA A 43 3.61 6.08 0.50
N ALA A 44 2.49 6.80 0.45
CA ALA A 44 1.35 6.49 -0.41
C ALA A 44 1.75 6.47 -1.89
N ILE A 45 2.52 7.47 -2.35
CA ILE A 45 3.05 7.53 -3.73
C ILE A 45 3.98 6.35 -4.04
N ARG A 46 4.85 5.96 -3.10
CA ARG A 46 5.76 4.82 -3.34
C ARG A 46 5.00 3.49 -3.36
N ILE A 47 4.02 3.31 -2.48
CA ILE A 47 3.14 2.15 -2.46
C ILE A 47 2.34 2.06 -3.77
N SER A 48 1.80 3.18 -4.25
CA SER A 48 1.02 3.21 -5.49
C SER A 48 1.85 2.82 -6.71
N LYS A 49 3.07 3.37 -6.81
CA LYS A 49 4.05 2.97 -7.84
C LYS A 49 4.41 1.49 -7.75
N ALA A 50 4.66 0.97 -6.55
CA ALA A 50 5.02 -0.44 -6.34
C ALA A 50 3.89 -1.43 -6.70
N LEU A 51 2.63 -1.00 -6.53
CA LEU A 51 1.44 -1.75 -6.90
C LEU A 51 0.95 -1.51 -8.33
N ASN A 52 1.61 -0.62 -9.08
CA ASN A 52 1.18 -0.18 -10.41
C ASN A 52 -0.29 0.27 -10.45
N LYS A 53 -0.67 1.11 -9.48
CA LYS A 53 -2.00 1.72 -9.34
C LYS A 53 -1.89 3.20 -9.02
N ARG A 54 -2.96 3.94 -9.26
CA ARG A 54 -3.05 5.35 -8.83
C ARG A 54 -3.29 5.40 -7.31
N VAL A 55 -2.91 6.50 -6.66
CA VAL A 55 -3.07 6.66 -5.20
C VAL A 55 -4.56 6.60 -4.84
N GLU A 56 -5.39 7.23 -5.64
CA GLU A 56 -6.84 7.29 -5.57
C GLU A 56 -7.51 5.92 -5.69
N ASP A 57 -6.99 5.01 -6.51
CA ASP A 57 -7.53 3.64 -6.59
C ASP A 57 -7.22 2.80 -5.34
N ILE A 58 -6.28 3.25 -4.49
CA ILE A 58 -5.83 2.54 -3.30
C ILE A 58 -6.43 3.14 -2.03
N PHE A 59 -6.52 4.47 -1.95
CA PHE A 59 -6.80 5.19 -0.71
C PHE A 59 -8.09 6.04 -0.75
N LEU A 60 -8.66 6.33 -1.92
CA LEU A 60 -9.92 7.08 -2.05
C LEU A 60 -11.11 6.14 -2.30
N ASP A 61 -12.30 6.60 -1.91
CA ASP A 61 -13.56 5.95 -2.27
C ASP A 61 -13.98 6.35 -3.68
N LYS A 62 -14.58 5.42 -4.43
CA LYS A 62 -15.35 5.75 -5.63
C LYS A 62 -16.80 5.93 -5.19
N THR A 63 -17.16 7.15 -4.83
CA THR A 63 -18.56 7.55 -4.71
C THR A 63 -19.19 7.67 -6.09
#